data_AF-A0A2N9FJJ4-F1
#
_entry.id   AF-A0A2N9FJJ4-F1
#
_cell.length_a   1.000
_cell.length_b   1.000
_cell.length_c   1.000
_cell.angle_alpha   90.00
_cell.angle_beta   90.00
_cell.angle_gamma   90.00
#
_symmetry.space_group_name_H-M   'P 1'
#
loop_
_entity.id
_entity.type
_entity.pdbx_description
1 polymer ?
#
loop_
_entity_poly.entity_id
_entity_poly.type
_entity_poly.pdbx_seq_one_letter_code
_entity_poly.pdbx_strand_id
1 'polypeptide(L)'
;MEWSNNPVVLAKYSFTLAAWSSLQQSPTDSKTWSGPAPLRWLKFNNFDAWLRNVWNSVASDHELVAKAFKAPWRLNDAIGKPVSGSVWRDNGIGKFAISHRVVRGDTVASLALKYSVQVMDIKRLNNMMSDHGIYSRERLLIPISNPDILVNGTCYIELDPNAKREVAALYLEGGPNGKSSHLLNGMTTKQGKRKVLDSLKKSMQVDDGTAQYYLSISNGNPRVALSEFSEDLKWERQAGMA
;
A
#
# COMPACT_ATOMS: atom_id res chain seq x y z
N MET A 1 -4.29 29.02 5.18
CA MET A 1 -2.85 29.30 5.07
C MET A 1 -2.07 27.99 5.18
N GLU A 2 -2.16 27.10 4.19
CA GLU A 2 -1.41 25.82 4.20
C GLU A 2 -0.96 25.47 2.77
N TRP A 3 -0.12 26.32 2.19
CA TRP A 3 0.58 26.04 0.92
C TRP A 3 2.11 25.90 1.13
N SER A 4 2.58 26.00 2.38
CA SER A 4 4.00 26.19 2.71
C SER A 4 4.84 24.91 2.73
N ASN A 5 4.25 23.72 2.68
CA ASN A 5 4.99 22.46 2.85
C ASN A 5 4.94 21.52 1.63
N ASN A 6 4.45 21.99 0.48
CA ASN A 6 4.50 21.19 -0.74
C ASN A 6 5.82 21.48 -1.49
N PRO A 7 6.81 20.57 -1.51
CA PRO A 7 8.11 20.80 -2.16
C PRO A 7 7.98 21.05 -3.68
N VAL A 8 6.92 20.58 -4.32
CA VAL A 8 6.62 20.85 -5.74
C VAL A 8 6.11 22.28 -5.95
N VAL A 9 5.32 22.80 -5.00
CA VAL A 9 4.84 24.19 -5.01
C VAL A 9 5.98 25.13 -4.61
N LEU A 10 6.75 24.79 -3.58
CA LEU A 10 7.92 25.55 -3.17
C LEU A 10 8.97 25.63 -4.28
N ALA A 11 9.27 24.53 -4.98
CA ALA A 11 10.18 24.55 -6.13
C ALA A 11 9.70 25.48 -7.25
N LYS A 12 8.38 25.52 -7.50
CA LYS A 12 7.77 26.44 -8.47
C LYS A 12 7.89 27.90 -8.05
N TYR A 13 7.72 28.21 -6.76
CA TYR A 13 7.90 29.57 -6.20
C TYR A 13 9.37 30.00 -6.13
N SER A 14 10.30 29.09 -5.80
CA SER A 14 11.73 29.38 -5.73
C SER A 14 12.33 29.66 -7.12
N PHE A 15 11.85 28.97 -8.16
CA PHE A 15 12.31 29.20 -9.54
C PHE A 15 11.76 30.50 -10.14
N THR A 16 10.50 30.86 -9.86
CA THR A 16 9.95 32.14 -10.32
C THR A 16 10.61 33.32 -9.62
N LEU A 17 10.99 33.18 -8.35
CA LEU A 17 11.80 34.17 -7.62
C LEU A 17 13.23 34.28 -8.16
N ALA A 18 13.88 33.18 -8.52
CA ALA A 18 15.21 33.21 -9.14
C ALA A 18 15.19 33.89 -10.53
N ALA A 19 14.19 33.57 -11.35
CA ALA A 19 13.98 34.20 -12.65
C ALA A 19 13.66 35.70 -12.53
N TRP A 20 12.86 36.10 -11.53
CA TRP A 20 12.59 37.51 -11.22
C TRP A 20 13.84 38.23 -10.71
N SER A 21 14.61 37.61 -9.80
CA SER A 21 15.83 38.19 -9.24
C SER A 21 16.92 38.41 -10.31
N SER A 22 17.08 37.48 -11.27
CA SER A 22 17.97 37.67 -12.42
C SER A 22 17.50 38.78 -13.37
N LEU A 23 16.20 39.11 -13.39
CA LEU A 23 15.66 40.19 -14.23
C LEU A 23 15.96 41.60 -13.67
N GLN A 24 16.20 41.72 -12.36
CA GLN A 24 16.54 42.99 -11.70
C GLN A 24 18.02 43.38 -11.83
N GLN A 25 18.88 42.49 -12.33
CA GLN A 25 20.33 42.72 -12.43
C GLN A 25 20.81 43.27 -13.79
N SER A 26 19.92 43.66 -14.70
CA SER A 26 20.31 44.35 -15.93
C SER A 26 20.24 45.87 -15.74
N PRO A 27 21.25 46.67 -16.14
CA PRO A 27 21.33 48.08 -15.78
C PRO A 27 20.16 48.86 -16.38
N THR A 28 19.59 49.72 -15.55
CA THR A 28 18.66 50.77 -15.91
C THR A 28 19.32 51.74 -16.88
N ASP A 29 18.82 51.82 -18.11
CA ASP A 29 18.79 53.08 -18.83
C ASP A 29 17.34 53.41 -19.14
N SER A 30 16.73 54.09 -18.18
CA SER A 30 15.43 54.72 -18.33
C SER A 30 15.62 56.02 -19.13
N LYS A 31 15.20 56.04 -20.39
CA LYS A 31 14.45 57.16 -20.99
C LYS A 31 13.97 56.79 -22.39
N THR A 32 12.69 57.06 -22.60
CA THR A 32 11.95 57.08 -23.88
C THR A 32 11.75 55.76 -24.63
N TRP A 33 10.57 55.14 -24.46
CA TRP A 33 9.96 54.37 -25.57
C TRP A 33 8.43 54.44 -25.52
N SER A 34 7.83 55.03 -26.55
CA SER A 34 6.39 55.11 -26.81
C SER A 34 6.08 54.47 -28.16
N GLY A 35 6.04 53.14 -28.20
CA GLY A 35 5.70 52.32 -29.37
C GLY A 35 5.03 51.01 -28.95
N PRO A 36 4.40 50.25 -29.87
CA PRO A 36 3.59 49.09 -29.51
C PRO A 36 4.44 48.05 -28.77
N ALA A 37 3.81 47.34 -27.82
CA ALA A 37 4.47 46.47 -26.85
C ALA A 37 5.64 45.70 -27.48
N PRO A 38 6.87 45.80 -26.92
CA PRO A 38 8.05 45.30 -27.60
C PRO A 38 7.92 43.79 -27.80
N LEU A 39 8.46 43.25 -28.91
CA LEU A 39 8.55 41.81 -29.24
C LEU A 39 9.05 40.94 -28.06
N ARG A 40 9.68 41.57 -27.07
CA ARG A 40 10.05 41.02 -25.76
C ARG A 40 8.86 40.46 -24.96
N TRP A 41 7.67 41.06 -25.05
CA TRP A 41 6.43 40.58 -24.42
C TRP A 41 5.89 39.30 -25.06
N LEU A 42 5.92 39.20 -26.40
CA LEU A 42 5.58 37.96 -27.11
C LEU A 42 6.60 36.83 -26.82
N LYS A 43 7.90 37.17 -26.72
CA LYS A 43 8.92 36.21 -26.27
C LYS A 43 8.71 35.78 -24.82
N PHE A 44 8.23 36.65 -23.92
CA PHE A 44 7.92 36.30 -22.53
C PHE A 44 6.74 35.31 -22.44
N ASN A 45 5.66 35.52 -23.19
CA ASN A 45 4.53 34.59 -23.20
C ASN A 45 4.90 33.21 -23.78
N ASN A 46 5.74 33.18 -24.82
CA ASN A 46 6.26 31.93 -25.36
C ASN A 46 7.29 31.27 -24.43
N PHE A 47 8.09 32.06 -23.70
CA PHE A 47 9.01 31.54 -22.68
C PHE A 47 8.26 30.98 -21.47
N ASP A 48 7.16 31.59 -21.06
CA ASP A 48 6.32 31.15 -19.95
C ASP A 48 5.44 29.95 -20.36
N ALA A 49 5.03 29.88 -21.63
CA ALA A 49 4.43 28.68 -22.22
C ALA A 49 5.46 27.54 -22.37
N TRP A 50 6.67 27.84 -22.83
CA TRP A 50 7.76 26.87 -22.96
C TRP A 50 8.21 26.35 -21.59
N LEU A 51 8.44 27.22 -20.61
CA LEU A 51 8.75 26.85 -19.22
C LEU A 51 7.62 26.04 -18.60
N ARG A 52 6.37 26.40 -18.84
CA ARG A 52 5.22 25.59 -18.41
C ARG A 52 5.19 24.24 -19.10
N ASN A 53 5.54 24.14 -20.37
CA ASN A 53 5.60 22.86 -21.10
C ASN A 53 6.78 21.99 -20.63
N VAL A 54 7.95 22.58 -20.42
CA VAL A 54 9.12 21.93 -19.83
C VAL A 54 8.81 21.49 -18.40
N TRP A 55 8.20 22.35 -17.60
CA TRP A 55 7.75 22.03 -16.25
C TRP A 55 6.69 20.93 -16.25
N ASN A 56 5.69 21.01 -17.14
CA ASN A 56 4.70 19.94 -17.29
C ASN A 56 5.36 18.63 -17.73
N SER A 57 6.38 18.68 -18.58
CA SER A 57 7.14 17.50 -18.99
C SER A 57 7.93 16.90 -17.82
N VAL A 58 8.61 17.73 -17.03
CA VAL A 58 9.40 17.30 -15.86
C VAL A 58 8.49 16.86 -14.71
N ALA A 59 7.38 17.55 -14.48
CA ALA A 59 6.35 17.17 -13.50
C ALA A 59 5.46 16.01 -13.98
N SER A 60 5.64 15.54 -15.23
CA SER A 60 5.06 14.29 -15.72
C SER A 60 6.05 13.13 -15.68
N ASP A 61 7.32 13.39 -15.34
CA ASP A 61 8.31 12.34 -15.13
C ASP A 61 7.93 11.53 -13.89
N HIS A 62 7.60 10.25 -14.12
CA HIS A 62 7.13 9.33 -13.11
C HIS A 62 8.12 9.19 -11.94
N GLU A 63 9.44 9.20 -12.20
CA GLU A 63 10.43 9.04 -11.15
C GLU A 63 10.51 10.28 -10.24
N LEU A 64 10.46 11.47 -10.84
CA LEU A 64 10.54 12.74 -10.12
C LEU A 64 9.27 12.97 -9.29
N VAL A 65 8.11 12.63 -9.85
CA VAL A 65 6.82 12.67 -9.19
C VAL A 65 6.74 11.66 -8.04
N ALA A 66 7.19 10.41 -8.26
CA ALA A 66 7.25 9.41 -7.21
C ALA A 66 8.21 9.82 -6.08
N LYS A 67 9.37 10.41 -6.41
CA LYS A 67 10.31 10.93 -5.42
C LYS A 67 9.71 12.05 -4.57
N ALA A 68 9.02 13.00 -5.21
CA ALA A 68 8.32 14.08 -4.52
C ALA A 68 7.19 13.57 -3.63
N PHE A 69 6.48 12.51 -4.06
CA PHE A 69 5.45 11.85 -3.26
C PHE A 69 6.02 11.13 -2.04
N LYS A 70 7.18 10.46 -2.17
CA LYS A 70 7.80 9.68 -1.08
C LYS A 70 8.41 10.55 0.01
N ALA A 71 8.99 11.70 -0.35
CA ALA A 71 9.80 12.50 0.56
C ALA A 71 9.08 12.96 1.85
N PRO A 72 7.83 13.47 1.83
CA PRO A 72 7.15 13.92 3.04
C PRO A 72 6.89 12.81 4.06
N TRP A 73 6.76 11.57 3.58
CA TRP A 73 6.39 10.41 4.40
C TRP A 73 7.58 9.51 4.74
N ARG A 74 8.77 9.85 4.25
CA ARG A 74 9.99 9.04 4.39
C ARG A 74 9.77 7.59 3.93
N LEU A 75 8.99 7.44 2.85
CA LEU A 75 8.71 6.14 2.23
C LEU A 75 9.98 5.63 1.54
N ASN A 76 10.20 4.32 1.64
CA ASN A 76 11.27 3.66 0.90
C ASN A 76 10.89 3.59 -0.59
N ASP A 77 9.70 3.04 -0.86
CA ASP A 77 9.24 2.89 -2.24
C ASP A 77 7.74 3.09 -2.44
N ALA A 78 7.38 3.41 -3.68
CA ALA A 78 6.00 3.64 -4.13
C ALA A 78 5.83 2.93 -5.46
N ILE A 79 5.14 1.78 -5.44
CA ILE A 79 5.04 0.87 -6.57
C ILE A 79 3.65 0.96 -7.19
N GLY A 80 3.57 1.01 -8.51
CA GLY A 80 2.30 1.03 -9.25
C GLY A 80 2.13 2.32 -10.06
N LYS A 81 1.23 2.25 -11.04
CA LYS A 81 0.88 3.40 -11.88
C LYS A 81 -0.55 3.81 -11.53
N PRO A 82 -0.79 5.02 -11.03
CA PRO A 82 -2.15 5.47 -10.81
C PRO A 82 -2.89 5.60 -12.14
N VAL A 83 -4.19 5.36 -12.10
CA VAL A 83 -5.13 5.61 -13.19
C VAL A 83 -5.27 7.13 -13.41
N SER A 84 -5.19 7.93 -12.34
CA SER A 84 -5.17 9.40 -12.42
C SER A 84 -3.89 10.02 -11.85
N GLY A 85 -3.25 10.91 -12.61
CA GLY A 85 -2.11 11.69 -12.13
C GLY A 85 -2.43 12.65 -10.96
N SER A 86 -3.70 12.79 -10.56
CA SER A 86 -4.08 13.53 -9.36
C SER A 86 -3.61 12.88 -8.06
N VAL A 87 -3.46 11.55 -8.03
CA VAL A 87 -3.00 10.79 -6.84
C VAL A 87 -1.66 11.29 -6.32
N TRP A 88 -0.78 11.67 -7.24
CA TRP A 88 0.55 12.17 -6.90
C TRP A 88 0.55 13.61 -6.37
N ARG A 89 -0.50 14.40 -6.68
CA ARG A 89 -0.56 15.82 -6.31
C ARG A 89 -1.16 16.06 -4.93
N ASP A 90 -2.02 15.16 -4.48
CA ASP A 90 -2.56 15.20 -3.12
C ASP A 90 -1.48 14.76 -2.14
N ASN A 91 -1.21 15.55 -1.10
CA ASN A 91 -0.25 15.23 -0.03
C ASN A 91 -0.92 14.94 1.31
N GLY A 92 -2.22 14.62 1.32
CA GLY A 92 -2.92 14.20 2.54
C GLY A 92 -2.56 12.77 2.97
N ILE A 93 -2.56 12.50 4.28
CA ILE A 93 -2.44 11.13 4.82
C ILE A 93 -3.62 10.25 4.42
N GLY A 94 -4.79 10.86 4.16
CA GLY A 94 -6.05 10.15 3.87
C GLY A 94 -6.06 9.32 2.57
N LYS A 95 -5.04 9.46 1.72
CA LYS A 95 -4.84 8.58 0.55
C LYS A 95 -4.17 7.25 0.90
N PHE A 96 -3.49 7.19 2.05
CA PHE A 96 -2.84 5.97 2.52
C PHE A 96 -3.81 5.13 3.35
N ALA A 97 -3.74 3.83 3.13
CA ALA A 97 -4.52 2.86 3.89
C ALA A 97 -3.70 1.59 4.09
N ILE A 98 -3.84 0.97 5.26
CA ILE A 98 -3.33 -0.38 5.49
C ILE A 98 -4.28 -1.36 4.80
N SER A 99 -3.73 -2.21 3.94
CA SER A 99 -4.48 -3.30 3.30
C SER A 99 -4.48 -4.51 4.23
N HIS A 100 -5.63 -4.78 4.85
CA HIS A 100 -5.82 -5.91 5.75
C HIS A 100 -6.62 -7.01 5.05
N ARG A 101 -6.05 -8.21 4.95
CA ARG A 101 -6.75 -9.37 4.41
C ARG A 101 -7.77 -9.89 5.43
N VAL A 102 -9.02 -10.05 5.02
CA VAL A 102 -10.09 -10.52 5.92
C VAL A 102 -9.92 -12.01 6.19
N VAL A 103 -9.88 -12.38 7.47
CA VAL A 103 -9.80 -13.77 7.96
C VAL A 103 -11.08 -14.11 8.72
N ARG A 104 -11.40 -15.42 8.82
CA ARG A 104 -12.56 -15.90 9.58
C ARG A 104 -12.43 -15.47 11.05
N GLY A 105 -13.44 -14.76 11.54
CA GLY A 105 -13.45 -14.18 12.89
C GLY A 105 -13.19 -12.69 12.92
N ASP A 106 -12.70 -12.09 11.84
CA ASP A 106 -12.56 -10.64 11.75
C ASP A 106 -13.93 -9.96 11.70
N THR A 107 -14.08 -8.95 12.54
CA THR A 107 -15.20 -8.01 12.53
C THR A 107 -14.66 -6.60 12.37
N VAL A 108 -15.46 -5.69 11.79
CA VAL A 108 -15.07 -4.28 11.64
C VAL A 108 -14.70 -3.67 13.01
N ALA A 109 -15.41 -4.04 14.08
CA ALA A 109 -15.11 -3.64 15.44
C ALA A 109 -13.76 -4.18 15.94
N SER A 110 -13.48 -5.47 15.75
CA SER A 110 -12.18 -6.05 16.14
C SER A 110 -11.01 -5.43 15.38
N LEU A 111 -11.18 -5.12 14.09
CA LEU A 111 -10.16 -4.46 13.29
C LEU A 111 -9.95 -3.01 13.72
N ALA A 112 -11.05 -2.28 14.00
CA ALA A 112 -10.98 -0.93 14.54
C ALA A 112 -10.16 -0.87 15.83
N LEU A 113 -10.38 -1.82 16.75
CA LEU A 113 -9.60 -1.93 17.98
C LEU A 113 -8.14 -2.30 17.71
N LYS A 114 -7.88 -3.31 16.87
CA LYS A 114 -6.53 -3.77 16.51
C LYS A 114 -5.66 -2.65 15.94
N TYR A 115 -6.24 -1.80 15.10
CA TYR A 115 -5.53 -0.71 14.43
C TYR A 115 -5.71 0.64 15.11
N SER A 116 -6.44 0.71 16.24
CA SER A 116 -6.73 1.95 16.97
C SER A 116 -7.38 3.03 16.10
N VAL A 117 -8.37 2.64 15.30
CA VAL A 117 -9.14 3.54 14.41
C VAL A 117 -10.63 3.46 14.72
N GLN A 118 -11.42 4.40 14.18
CA GLN A 118 -12.87 4.35 14.34
C GLN A 118 -13.52 3.39 13.33
N VAL A 119 -14.52 2.64 13.79
CA VAL A 119 -15.35 1.75 12.95
C VAL A 119 -15.96 2.52 11.76
N MET A 120 -16.42 3.75 12.03
CA MET A 120 -17.03 4.62 11.01
C MET A 120 -16.05 4.99 9.90
N ASP A 121 -14.78 5.20 10.22
CA ASP A 121 -13.76 5.53 9.23
C ASP A 121 -13.42 4.34 8.34
N ILE A 122 -13.34 3.12 8.91
CA ILE A 122 -13.19 1.89 8.11
C ILE A 122 -14.37 1.75 7.16
N LYS A 123 -15.61 1.89 7.67
CA LYS A 123 -16.82 1.77 6.83
C LYS A 123 -16.83 2.79 5.70
N ARG A 124 -16.54 4.05 6.00
CA ARG A 124 -16.50 5.15 5.02
C ARG A 124 -15.43 4.92 3.96
N LEU A 125 -14.24 4.49 4.37
CA LEU A 125 -13.13 4.24 3.44
C LEU A 125 -13.44 3.09 2.49
N ASN A 126 -14.13 2.06 2.98
CA ASN A 126 -14.49 0.86 2.21
C ASN A 126 -15.84 0.95 1.49
N ASN A 127 -16.55 2.08 1.58
CA ASN A 127 -17.92 2.22 1.06
C ASN A 127 -18.87 1.12 1.58
N MET A 128 -18.83 0.88 2.88
CA MET A 128 -19.69 -0.10 3.57
C MET A 128 -20.82 0.63 4.30
N MET A 129 -22.05 0.16 4.10
CA MET A 129 -23.24 0.64 4.83
C MET A 129 -23.56 -0.21 6.07
N SER A 130 -23.11 -1.47 6.11
CA SER A 130 -23.34 -2.41 7.20
C SER A 130 -22.12 -3.28 7.48
N ASP A 131 -22.07 -3.87 8.68
CA ASP A 131 -20.97 -4.77 9.09
C ASP A 131 -21.01 -6.12 8.38
N HIS A 132 -22.18 -6.52 7.85
CA HIS A 132 -22.38 -7.81 7.20
C HIS A 132 -21.57 -7.98 5.90
N GLY A 133 -21.17 -6.87 5.26
CA GLY A 133 -20.41 -6.89 4.01
C GLY A 133 -18.93 -7.23 4.14
N ILE A 134 -18.41 -7.48 5.35
CA ILE A 134 -17.00 -7.79 5.58
C ILE A 134 -16.58 -9.11 4.90
N TYR A 135 -17.37 -10.17 5.06
CA TYR A 135 -17.03 -11.51 4.58
C TYR A 135 -17.19 -11.70 3.07
N SER A 136 -17.84 -10.74 2.39
CA SER A 136 -17.93 -10.73 0.93
C SER A 136 -16.68 -10.15 0.26
N ARG A 137 -15.71 -9.67 1.05
CA ARG A 137 -14.51 -8.99 0.56
C ARG A 137 -13.26 -9.80 0.94
N GLU A 138 -12.27 -9.79 0.05
CA GLU A 138 -10.97 -10.42 0.31
C GLU A 138 -10.12 -9.59 1.28
N ARG A 139 -10.29 -8.27 1.25
CA ARG A 139 -9.52 -7.31 2.06
C ARG A 139 -10.35 -6.09 2.42
N LEU A 140 -9.92 -5.43 3.49
CA LEU A 140 -10.41 -4.14 3.94
C LEU A 140 -9.28 -3.13 4.02
N LEU A 141 -9.59 -1.91 3.60
CA LEU A 141 -8.72 -0.75 3.73
C LEU A 141 -8.88 -0.15 5.12
N ILE A 142 -7.81 -0.04 5.89
CA ILE A 142 -7.83 0.55 7.22
C ILE A 142 -7.16 1.94 7.13
N PRO A 143 -7.83 3.01 7.58
CA PRO A 143 -7.27 4.36 7.54
C PRO A 143 -6.01 4.43 8.42
N ILE A 144 -5.04 5.24 8.02
CA ILE A 144 -3.82 5.45 8.79
C ILE A 144 -3.99 6.74 9.60
N SER A 145 -4.02 6.60 10.93
CA SER A 145 -4.02 7.75 11.85
C SER A 145 -2.61 8.18 12.25
N ASN A 146 -1.66 7.24 12.34
CA ASN A 146 -0.26 7.54 12.66
C ASN A 146 0.62 7.46 11.40
N PRO A 147 1.20 8.58 10.92
CA PRO A 147 2.07 8.60 9.75
C PRO A 147 3.40 7.85 9.96
N ASP A 148 3.82 7.58 11.20
CA ASP A 148 5.07 6.86 11.48
C ASP A 148 5.08 5.45 10.87
N ILE A 149 3.90 4.87 10.66
CA ILE A 149 3.72 3.55 10.04
C ILE A 149 4.20 3.56 8.57
N LEU A 150 4.28 4.74 7.93
CA LEU A 150 4.77 4.88 6.56
C LEU A 150 6.30 4.93 6.45
N VAL A 151 7.01 5.21 7.55
CA VAL A 151 8.47 5.40 7.53
C VAL A 151 9.15 4.11 7.09
N ASN A 152 10.02 4.21 6.08
CA ASN A 152 10.71 3.08 5.43
C ASN A 152 9.75 2.02 4.82
N GLY A 153 8.45 2.31 4.76
CA GLY A 153 7.45 1.45 4.16
C GLY A 153 7.48 1.52 2.63
N THR A 154 6.89 0.49 2.01
CA THR A 154 6.59 0.47 0.59
C THR A 154 5.09 0.54 0.39
N CYS A 155 4.61 1.60 -0.26
CA CYS A 155 3.20 1.72 -0.61
C CYS A 155 2.96 1.26 -2.04
N TYR A 156 1.77 0.70 -2.28
CA TYR A 156 1.31 0.26 -3.59
C TYR A 156 0.16 1.14 -4.03
N ILE A 157 0.31 1.79 -5.18
CA ILE A 157 -0.72 2.64 -5.75
C ILE A 157 -1.61 1.76 -6.59
N GLU A 158 -2.84 1.55 -6.11
CA GLU A 158 -3.81 0.65 -6.71
C GLU A 158 -5.23 1.21 -6.63
N LEU A 159 -6.07 0.76 -7.55
CA LEU A 159 -7.51 1.01 -7.52
C LEU A 159 -8.19 -0.15 -6.77
N ASP A 160 -8.79 0.14 -5.62
CA ASP A 160 -9.53 -0.89 -4.88
C ASP A 160 -10.93 -1.10 -5.51
N PRO A 161 -11.28 -2.33 -5.94
CA PRO A 161 -12.54 -2.59 -6.63
C PRO A 161 -13.76 -2.43 -5.73
N ASN A 162 -13.62 -2.71 -4.43
CA ASN A 162 -14.73 -2.68 -3.49
C ASN A 162 -15.00 -1.26 -2.96
N ALA A 163 -13.93 -0.51 -2.70
CA ALA A 163 -13.99 0.86 -2.25
C ALA A 163 -14.15 1.88 -3.40
N LYS A 164 -13.95 1.43 -4.66
CA LYS A 164 -14.05 2.22 -5.90
C LYS A 164 -13.21 3.51 -5.86
N ARG A 165 -11.99 3.40 -5.33
CA ARG A 165 -11.08 4.54 -5.14
C ARG A 165 -9.63 4.12 -5.30
N GLU A 166 -8.81 5.06 -5.75
CA GLU A 166 -7.36 4.91 -5.77
C GLU A 166 -6.82 5.12 -4.36
N VAL A 167 -5.93 4.22 -3.93
CA VAL A 167 -5.31 4.26 -2.61
C VAL A 167 -3.83 3.93 -2.70
N ALA A 168 -3.05 4.52 -1.81
CA ALA A 168 -1.69 4.11 -1.53
C ALA A 168 -1.75 3.04 -0.42
N ALA A 169 -1.92 1.78 -0.84
CA ALA A 169 -2.08 0.64 0.04
C ALA A 169 -0.74 0.20 0.66
N LEU A 170 -0.71 0.07 1.98
CA LEU A 170 0.40 -0.50 2.73
C LEU A 170 0.08 -1.94 3.12
N TYR A 171 0.94 -2.88 2.73
CA TYR A 171 0.80 -4.29 3.09
C TYR A 171 1.75 -4.63 4.22
N LEU A 172 1.21 -4.88 5.42
CA LEU A 172 2.01 -5.30 6.57
C LEU A 172 2.56 -6.73 6.43
N GLU A 173 1.99 -7.55 5.54
CA GLU A 173 2.30 -8.98 5.38
C GLU A 173 3.09 -9.33 4.10
N GLY A 174 3.88 -8.39 3.55
CA GLY A 174 4.83 -8.70 2.47
C GLY A 174 4.34 -8.49 1.03
N GLY A 175 3.45 -7.51 0.83
CA GLY A 175 3.02 -7.01 -0.49
C GLY A 175 1.66 -7.56 -0.98
N PRO A 176 1.15 -7.02 -2.11
CA PRO A 176 -0.18 -7.32 -2.66
C PRO A 176 -0.37 -8.78 -3.05
N ASN A 177 0.72 -9.46 -3.42
CA ASN A 177 0.70 -10.84 -3.86
C ASN A 177 0.82 -11.85 -2.71
N GLY A 178 0.73 -11.39 -1.46
CA GLY A 178 0.55 -12.23 -0.29
C GLY A 178 1.38 -13.51 -0.34
N LYS A 179 2.71 -13.39 -0.43
CA LYS A 179 3.55 -14.45 0.14
C LYS A 179 3.45 -14.30 1.64
N SER A 180 2.32 -14.76 2.15
CA SER A 180 2.13 -15.01 3.57
C SER A 180 3.32 -15.86 4.03
N SER A 181 4.15 -15.30 4.90
CA SER A 181 5.04 -16.09 5.75
C SER A 181 4.24 -17.01 6.70
N HIS A 182 2.90 -16.99 6.65
CA HIS A 182 1.99 -17.80 7.45
C HIS A 182 0.98 -18.66 6.66
N LEU A 183 1.10 -18.79 5.33
CA LEU A 183 0.33 -19.74 4.53
C LEU A 183 1.21 -20.36 3.45
N LEU A 184 1.89 -21.44 3.82
CA LEU A 184 1.94 -22.70 3.07
C LEU A 184 1.67 -22.57 1.56
N ASN A 185 2.65 -22.04 0.83
CA ASN A 185 2.62 -22.13 -0.62
C ASN A 185 2.98 -23.57 -1.02
N GLY A 186 1.94 -24.40 -1.16
CA GLY A 186 2.03 -25.80 -1.58
C GLY A 186 0.73 -26.62 -1.42
N MET A 187 -0.38 -26.04 -0.94
CA MET A 187 -1.56 -26.82 -0.51
C MET A 187 -2.87 -26.48 -1.27
N THR A 188 -2.85 -25.61 -2.29
CA THR A 188 -4.07 -25.19 -3.00
C THR A 188 -4.40 -26.01 -4.24
N THR A 189 -3.49 -26.85 -4.73
CA THR A 189 -3.84 -27.88 -5.72
C THR A 189 -4.31 -29.14 -4.98
N LYS A 190 -5.34 -29.83 -5.50
CA LYS A 190 -5.70 -31.19 -5.03
C LYS A 190 -4.48 -32.11 -4.96
N GLN A 191 -3.47 -31.87 -5.82
CA GLN A 191 -2.20 -32.58 -5.86
C GLN A 191 -1.26 -32.23 -4.69
N GLY A 192 -1.18 -30.96 -4.29
CA GLY A 192 -0.42 -30.52 -3.12
C GLY A 192 -0.97 -31.10 -1.82
N LYS A 193 -2.30 -31.12 -1.69
CA LYS A 193 -2.99 -31.78 -0.57
C LYS A 193 -2.67 -33.27 -0.48
N ARG A 194 -2.69 -33.97 -1.61
CA ARG A 194 -2.32 -35.39 -1.68
C ARG A 194 -0.87 -35.62 -1.29
N LYS A 195 0.09 -34.82 -1.76
CA LYS A 195 1.52 -34.99 -1.43
C LYS A 195 1.81 -34.84 0.06
N VAL A 196 1.20 -33.85 0.72
CA VAL A 196 1.37 -33.65 2.17
C VAL A 196 0.78 -34.82 2.94
N LEU A 197 -0.41 -35.28 2.53
CA LEU A 197 -1.09 -36.41 3.15
C LEU A 197 -0.34 -37.74 2.94
N ASP A 198 0.18 -37.99 1.73
CA ASP A 198 1.03 -39.15 1.43
C ASP A 198 2.34 -39.14 2.23
N SER A 199 2.92 -37.95 2.43
CA SER A 199 4.15 -37.79 3.23
C SER A 199 3.86 -38.02 4.72
N LEU A 200 2.74 -37.50 5.22
CA LEU A 200 2.30 -37.68 6.59
C LEU A 200 2.00 -39.16 6.89
N LYS A 201 1.26 -39.82 5.99
CA LYS A 201 0.97 -41.25 6.04
C LYS A 201 2.24 -42.10 6.14
N LYS A 202 3.25 -41.81 5.32
CA LYS A 202 4.55 -42.52 5.35
C LYS A 202 5.33 -42.26 6.64
N SER A 203 5.33 -41.01 7.12
CA SER A 203 6.07 -40.63 8.32
C SER A 203 5.45 -41.19 9.60
N MET A 204 4.12 -41.24 9.67
CA MET A 204 3.38 -41.78 10.80
C MET A 204 3.19 -43.30 10.72
N GLN A 205 3.38 -43.91 9.54
CA GLN A 205 3.11 -45.32 9.25
C GLN A 205 1.66 -45.73 9.54
N VAL A 206 0.71 -44.85 9.20
CA VAL A 206 -0.73 -45.05 9.43
C VAL A 206 -1.51 -45.17 8.12
N ASP A 207 -2.81 -45.44 8.21
CA ASP A 207 -3.73 -45.43 7.07
C ASP A 207 -4.13 -44.00 6.66
N ASP A 208 -4.86 -43.89 5.55
CA ASP A 208 -5.29 -42.61 4.98
C ASP A 208 -6.25 -41.84 5.91
N GLY A 209 -7.14 -42.56 6.61
CA GLY A 209 -8.12 -41.99 7.52
C GLY A 209 -7.46 -41.39 8.75
N THR A 210 -6.54 -42.11 9.37
CA THR A 210 -5.77 -41.60 10.51
C THR A 210 -4.90 -40.40 10.13
N ALA A 211 -4.21 -40.44 8.98
CA ALA A 211 -3.43 -39.29 8.51
C ALA A 211 -4.31 -38.06 8.23
N GLN A 212 -5.50 -38.25 7.65
CA GLN A 212 -6.47 -37.17 7.44
C GLN A 212 -6.96 -36.57 8.75
N TYR A 213 -7.24 -37.41 9.74
CA TYR A 213 -7.71 -36.98 11.05
C TYR A 213 -6.70 -36.03 11.73
N TYR A 214 -5.44 -36.44 11.87
CA TYR A 214 -4.40 -35.61 12.49
C TYR A 214 -4.11 -34.34 11.67
N LEU A 215 -4.20 -34.41 10.34
CA LEU A 215 -4.06 -33.23 9.48
C LEU A 215 -5.25 -32.26 9.62
N SER A 216 -6.45 -32.76 9.90
CA SER A 216 -7.66 -31.97 10.09
C SER A 216 -7.63 -31.22 11.42
N ILE A 217 -7.34 -31.91 12.53
CA ILE A 217 -7.27 -31.29 13.87
C ILE A 217 -6.11 -30.29 13.99
N SER A 218 -5.05 -30.45 13.19
CA SER A 218 -3.90 -29.54 13.12
C SER A 218 -4.08 -28.37 12.14
N ASN A 219 -5.30 -28.16 11.65
CA ASN A 219 -5.65 -27.09 10.69
C ASN A 219 -4.74 -27.10 9.43
N GLY A 220 -4.35 -28.30 8.96
CA GLY A 220 -3.52 -28.50 7.77
C GLY A 220 -2.01 -28.33 7.97
N ASN A 221 -1.51 -28.23 9.21
CA ASN A 221 -0.09 -28.13 9.49
C ASN A 221 0.53 -29.52 9.80
N PRO A 222 1.35 -30.09 8.89
CA PRO A 222 1.87 -31.45 9.06
C PRO A 222 2.83 -31.62 10.25
N ARG A 223 3.49 -30.54 10.71
CA ARG A 223 4.37 -30.61 11.88
C ARG A 223 3.57 -30.74 13.17
N VAL A 224 2.46 -30.03 13.26
CA VAL A 224 1.55 -30.11 14.40
C VAL A 224 0.88 -31.48 14.40
N ALA A 225 0.40 -31.96 13.24
CA ALA A 225 -0.16 -33.31 13.11
C ALA A 225 0.79 -34.42 13.62
N LEU A 226 2.07 -34.36 13.26
CA LEU A 226 3.09 -35.30 13.73
C LEU A 226 3.36 -35.18 15.23
N SER A 227 3.37 -33.96 15.76
CA SER A 227 3.54 -33.71 17.19
C SER A 227 2.40 -34.34 17.99
N GLU A 228 1.16 -34.06 17.63
CA GLU A 228 -0.05 -34.61 18.28
C GLU A 228 -0.04 -36.14 18.24
N PHE A 229 0.24 -36.73 17.08
CA PHE A 229 0.34 -38.19 16.95
C PHE A 229 1.46 -38.80 17.80
N SER A 230 2.60 -38.12 17.91
CA SER A 230 3.72 -38.60 18.73
C SER A 230 3.41 -38.54 20.22
N GLU A 231 2.60 -37.56 20.65
CA GLU A 231 2.12 -37.49 22.03
C GLU A 231 1.14 -38.62 22.31
N ASP A 232 0.16 -38.86 21.43
CA ASP A 232 -0.80 -39.96 21.59
C ASP A 232 -0.09 -41.33 21.69
N LEU A 233 0.93 -41.58 20.87
CA LEU A 233 1.75 -42.79 20.96
C LEU A 233 2.52 -42.91 22.28
N LYS A 234 2.96 -41.80 22.88
CA LYS A 234 3.61 -41.82 24.20
C LYS A 234 2.59 -42.22 25.27
N TRP A 235 1.38 -41.67 25.20
CA TRP A 235 0.29 -42.03 26.11
C TRP A 235 -0.07 -43.52 26.03
N GLU A 236 -0.14 -44.10 24.83
CA GLU A 236 -0.39 -45.53 24.64
C GLU A 236 0.72 -46.42 25.24
N ARG A 237 1.99 -46.04 25.07
CA ARG A 237 3.13 -46.77 25.65
C ARG A 237 3.18 -46.69 27.17
N GLN A 238 2.80 -45.55 27.73
CA GLN A 238 2.76 -45.35 29.18
C GLN A 238 1.58 -46.09 29.83
N ALA A 239 0.42 -46.12 29.17
CA ALA A 239 -0.78 -46.82 29.63
C ALA A 239 -0.68 -48.35 29.48
N GLY A 240 0.13 -48.85 28.55
CA GLY A 240 0.38 -50.29 28.36
C GLY A 240 1.45 -50.89 29.29
N MET A 241 2.10 -50.10 30.14
CA MET A 241 3.08 -50.55 31.15
C MET A 241 2.54 -50.52 32.60
N ALA A 242 1.21 -50.37 32.75
CA ALA A 242 0.51 -50.43 34.04
C ALA A 242 -0.23 -51.77 34.22
#